data_AF-A0A6J4JLG6-F1
#
_entry.id   AF-A0A6J4JLG6-F1
#
_cell.length_a   1.000
_cell.length_b   1.000
_cell.length_c   1.000
_cell.angle_alpha   90.00
_cell.angle_beta   90.00
_cell.angle_gamma   90.00
#
_symmetry.space_group_name_H-M   'P 1'
#
loop_
_entity.id
_entity.type
_entity.pdbx_description
1 polymer ?
#
loop_
_entity_poly.entity_id
_entity_poly.type
_entity_poly.pdbx_seq_one_letter_code
_entity_poly.pdbx_strand_id
1 'polypeptide(L)'
;MTSDDPGLDLPDGMARTGMTFEELWLRQLALGGPAGRLEVEAYVLGVLAPDAYQHDLLAQALNEWSLERGGDHPVGYWGSTPAG
;
A
#
# COMPACT_ATOMS: atom_id res chain seq x y z
N MET A 1 9.74 -9.23 17.29
CA MET A 1 8.76 -8.61 18.20
C MET A 1 8.60 -7.18 17.71
N THR A 2 7.76 -6.89 16.72
CA THR A 2 6.35 -7.26 16.54
C THR A 2 6.10 -7.82 15.13
N SER A 3 5.65 -9.07 15.01
CA SER A 3 5.34 -9.71 13.72
C SER A 3 3.84 -10.00 13.56
N ASP A 4 3.01 -9.30 14.33
CA ASP A 4 1.55 -9.47 14.37
C ASP A 4 0.85 -8.12 14.54
N ASP A 5 1.40 -7.03 13.96
CA ASP A 5 0.54 -5.88 13.68
C ASP A 5 -0.08 -6.13 12.29
N PRO A 6 -1.40 -6.32 12.21
CA PRO A 6 -2.15 -6.37 10.97
C PRO A 6 -1.73 -5.39 9.88
N GLY A 7 -1.33 -4.18 10.30
CA GLY A 7 -1.31 -3.02 9.43
C GLY A 7 -2.71 -2.64 8.93
N LEU A 8 -2.78 -1.43 8.39
CA LEU A 8 -3.93 -0.90 7.67
C LEU A 8 -4.05 -1.58 6.30
N ASP A 9 -5.24 -1.55 5.73
CA ASP A 9 -5.43 -1.87 4.32
C ASP A 9 -4.92 -0.73 3.41
N LEU A 10 -4.95 -0.95 2.08
CA LEU A 10 -4.48 0.03 1.10
C LEU A 10 -5.20 1.39 1.18
N PRO A 11 -6.55 1.46 1.22
CA PRO A 11 -7.24 2.75 1.36
C PRO A 11 -6.93 3.47 2.67
N ASP A 12 -6.92 2.79 3.82
CA ASP A 12 -6.59 3.41 5.10
C ASP A 12 -5.12 3.84 5.17
N GLY A 13 -4.22 3.05 4.59
CA GLY A 13 -2.81 3.39 4.43
C GLY A 13 -2.58 4.64 3.58
N MET A 14 -3.29 4.75 2.46
CA MET A 14 -3.24 5.93 1.59
C MET A 14 -3.79 7.16 2.31
N ALA A 15 -4.92 7.03 3.01
CA ALA A 15 -5.49 8.12 3.80
C ALA A 15 -4.55 8.56 4.92
N ARG A 16 -3.87 7.62 5.58
CA ARG A 16 -2.92 7.89 6.67
C ARG A 16 -1.67 8.62 6.19
N THR A 17 -1.17 8.27 5.02
CA THR A 17 0.05 8.86 4.43
C THR A 17 -0.19 10.17 3.70
N GLY A 18 -1.45 10.45 3.33
CA GLY A 18 -1.82 11.61 2.52
C GLY A 18 -1.33 11.53 1.08
N MET A 19 -0.91 10.35 0.61
CA MET A 19 -0.48 10.16 -0.78
C MET A 19 -1.66 10.28 -1.74
N THR A 20 -1.40 10.90 -2.88
CA THR A 20 -2.29 10.86 -4.03
C THR A 20 -2.14 9.55 -4.81
N PHE A 21 -3.14 9.19 -5.59
CA PHE A 21 -3.07 8.02 -6.49
C PHE A 21 -1.92 8.11 -7.49
N GLU A 22 -1.62 9.32 -7.99
CA GLU A 22 -0.50 9.54 -8.91
C GLU A 22 0.84 9.25 -8.24
N GLU A 23 1.05 9.71 -7.00
CA GLU A 23 2.28 9.42 -6.26
C GLU A 23 2.44 7.92 -5.95
N LEU A 24 1.34 7.23 -5.63
CA LEU A 24 1.37 5.79 -5.37
C LEU A 24 1.70 5.02 -6.65
N TRP A 25 1.10 5.40 -7.77
CA TRP A 25 1.40 4.83 -9.07
C TRP A 25 2.87 5.03 -9.48
N LEU A 26 3.40 6.25 -9.32
CA LEU A 26 4.80 6.54 -9.63
C LEU A 26 5.77 5.74 -8.74
N ARG A 27 5.44 5.55 -7.46
CA ARG A 27 6.26 4.74 -6.55
C ARG A 27 6.24 3.27 -6.90
N GLN A 28 5.07 2.66 -7.09
CA GLN A 28 5.02 1.24 -7.47
C GLN A 28 5.70 1.01 -8.84
N LEU A 29 5.61 1.97 -9.76
CA LEU A 29 6.32 1.92 -11.04
C LEU A 29 7.84 1.94 -10.85
N ALA A 30 8.35 2.79 -9.95
CA ALA A 30 9.78 2.84 -9.61
C ALA A 30 10.29 1.55 -8.94
N LEU A 31 9.41 0.82 -8.25
CA LEU A 31 9.67 -0.51 -7.69
C LEU A 31 9.55 -1.65 -8.73
N GLY A 32 9.25 -1.33 -9.99
CA GLY A 32 9.07 -2.30 -11.07
C GLY A 32 7.67 -2.94 -11.13
N GLY A 33 6.70 -2.33 -10.44
CA GLY A 33 5.32 -2.79 -10.43
C GLY A 33 4.62 -2.62 -11.78
N PRO A 34 3.79 -3.61 -12.19
CA PRO A 34 3.20 -3.65 -13.53
C PRO A 34 1.94 -2.80 -13.68
N ALA A 35 1.31 -2.37 -12.59
CA ALA A 35 0.00 -1.72 -12.64
C ALA A 35 0.05 -0.33 -13.28
N GLY A 36 -0.92 -0.05 -14.14
CA GLY A 36 -1.21 1.29 -14.63
C GLY A 36 -1.88 2.17 -13.56
N ARG A 37 -1.89 3.48 -13.76
CA ARG A 37 -2.50 4.45 -12.82
C ARG A 37 -3.95 4.10 -12.46
N LEU A 38 -4.77 3.76 -13.46
CA LEU A 38 -6.18 3.41 -13.25
C LEU A 38 -6.35 2.10 -12.47
N GLU A 39 -5.44 1.14 -12.64
CA GLU A 39 -5.48 -0.11 -11.88
C GLU A 39 -5.11 0.15 -10.42
N VAL A 40 -4.09 0.98 -10.16
CA VAL A 40 -3.74 1.41 -8.79
C VAL A 40 -4.92 2.09 -8.11
N GLU A 41 -5.59 3.03 -8.79
CA GLU A 41 -6.82 3.67 -8.29
C GLU A 41 -7.90 2.62 -7.99
N ALA A 42 -8.15 1.68 -8.92
CA ALA A 42 -9.16 0.64 -8.75
C ALA A 42 -8.85 -0.32 -7.61
N TYR A 43 -7.57 -0.67 -7.38
CA TYR A 43 -7.14 -1.52 -6.28
C TYR A 43 -7.36 -0.84 -4.93
N VAL A 44 -6.95 0.43 -4.79
CA VAL A 44 -7.12 1.17 -3.54
C VAL A 44 -8.60 1.43 -3.24
N LEU A 45 -9.42 1.70 -4.26
CA LEU A 45 -10.86 1.91 -4.11
C LEU A 45 -11.67 0.61 -3.93
N GLY A 46 -11.01 -0.56 -3.97
CA GLY A 46 -11.68 -1.86 -3.85
C GLY A 46 -12.56 -2.23 -5.06
N VAL A 47 -12.41 -1.53 -6.18
CA VAL A 47 -13.11 -1.83 -7.45
C VAL A 47 -12.54 -3.09 -8.09
N LEU A 48 -11.21 -3.29 -7.96
CA LEU A 48 -10.51 -4.51 -8.36
C LEU A 48 -9.74 -5.07 -7.16
N ALA A 49 -9.60 -6.39 -7.11
CA ALA A 49 -8.70 -7.04 -6.16
C ALA A 49 -7.32 -7.20 -6.80
N PRO A 50 -6.24 -6.64 -6.22
CA PRO A 50 -4.89 -6.97 -6.65
C PRO A 50 -4.56 -8.43 -6.31
N ASP A 51 -3.62 -9.03 -7.02
CA ASP A 51 -2.96 -10.24 -6.53
C ASP A 51 -2.03 -9.92 -5.35
N ALA A 52 -1.50 -10.96 -4.70
CA ALA A 52 -0.61 -10.80 -3.54
C ALA A 52 0.62 -9.95 -3.85
N TYR A 53 1.21 -10.12 -5.05
CA TYR A 53 2.41 -9.38 -5.43
C TYR A 53 2.12 -7.89 -5.62
N GLN A 54 1.04 -7.57 -6.33
CA GLN A 54 0.63 -6.19 -6.55
C GLN A 54 0.17 -5.53 -5.26
N HIS A 55 -0.49 -6.25 -4.36
CA HIS A 55 -0.82 -5.77 -3.02
C HIS A 55 0.43 -5.38 -2.24
N ASP A 56 1.42 -6.29 -2.19
CA ASP A 56 2.66 -6.07 -1.45
C ASP A 56 3.50 -4.93 -2.01
N LEU A 57 3.49 -4.71 -3.32
CA LEU A 57 4.12 -3.55 -3.95
C LEU A 57 3.47 -2.23 -3.52
N LEU A 58 2.15 -2.18 -3.45
CA LEU A 58 1.44 -0.97 -3.02
C LEU A 58 1.65 -0.72 -1.52
N ALA A 59 1.64 -1.78 -0.71
CA ALA A 59 1.99 -1.71 0.71
C ALA A 59 3.42 -1.22 0.91
N GLN A 60 4.39 -1.76 0.15
CA GLN A 60 5.79 -1.32 0.18
C GLN A 60 5.91 0.17 -0.12
N ALA A 61 5.29 0.64 -1.20
CA ALA A 61 5.34 2.06 -1.59
C ALA A 61 4.78 3.00 -0.51
N LEU A 62 3.68 2.62 0.15
CA LEU A 62 3.07 3.39 1.24
C LEU A 62 3.94 3.37 2.51
N ASN A 63 4.51 2.21 2.84
CA ASN A 63 5.37 2.03 4.01
C ASN A 63 6.68 2.81 3.86
N GLU A 64 7.32 2.76 2.69
CA GLU A 64 8.52 3.56 2.40
C GLU A 64 8.24 5.06 2.52
N TRP A 65 7.14 5.55 1.93
CA TRP A 65 6.75 6.97 2.04
C TRP A 65 6.55 7.44 3.47
N SER A 66 5.92 6.59 4.30
CA SER A 66 5.70 6.85 5.72
C SER A 66 7.02 6.90 6.49
N LEU A 67 7.90 5.92 6.27
CA LEU A 67 9.24 5.85 6.88
C LEU A 67 10.11 7.06 6.51
N GLU A 68 10.09 7.51 5.25
CA GLU A 68 10.77 8.72 4.79
C GLU A 68 10.36 9.98 5.58
N ARG A 69 9.18 9.96 6.21
CA ARG A 69 8.61 11.07 7.00
C ARG A 69 8.67 10.84 8.51
N GLY A 70 9.40 9.82 8.95
CA GLY A 70 9.53 9.46 10.36
C GLY A 70 8.29 8.77 10.95
N GLY A 71 7.38 8.30 10.10
CA GLY A 71 6.29 7.40 10.48
C GLY A 71 6.78 5.94 10.63
N ASP A 72 5.82 5.03 10.77
CA ASP A 72 6.08 3.59 10.81
C ASP A 72 5.72 2.92 9.47
N HIS A 73 5.55 1.60 9.43
CA HIS A 73 4.96 0.82 8.33
C HIS A 73 3.43 0.65 8.50
N PRO A 74 2.60 1.63 8.11
CA PRO A 74 1.18 1.62 8.40
C PRO A 74 0.40 0.54 7.66
N VAL A 75 0.90 -0.04 6.56
CA VAL A 75 0.13 -0.94 5.70
C VAL A 75 0.60 -2.39 5.84
N GLY A 76 -0.37 -3.28 6.03
CA GLY A 76 -0.12 -4.72 6.09
C GLY A 76 0.26 -5.28 4.73
N TYR A 77 1.17 -6.25 4.71
CA TYR A 77 1.41 -7.05 3.51
C TYR A 77 0.31 -8.12 3.37
N TRP A 78 0.26 -8.76 2.23
CA TRP A 78 -0.68 -9.83 1.94
C TRP A 78 -0.55 -10.94 2.98
N GLY A 79 -1.69 -11.34 3.57
CA GLY A 79 -1.71 -12.36 4.62
C GLY A 79 -1.39 -11.84 6.02
N SER A 80 -1.06 -10.56 6.19
CA SER A 80 -1.16 -9.90 7.50
C SER A 80 -2.63 -9.92 7.94
N THR A 81 -2.90 -10.45 9.13
CA THR A 81 -4.29 -10.60 9.63
C THR A 81 -4.79 -9.24 10.15
N PRO A 82 -5.93 -8.68 9.68
CA PRO A 82 -6.50 -7.40 10.14
C PRO A 82 -6.66 -7.30 11.66
N ALA A 83 -6.47 -6.10 12.24
CA ALA A 83 -6.87 -5.84 13.62
C ALA A 83 -8.38 -5.78 13.58
N GLY A 84 -9.03 -6.69 14.31
CA GLY A 84 -10.49 -6.69 14.45
C GLY A 84 -11.03 -5.43 15.09
#